data_AF-A0A3P7DQI5-F1
#
_entry.id   AF-A0A3P7DQI5-F1
#
_cell.length_a   1.000
_cell.length_b   1.000
_cell.length_c   1.000
_cell.angle_alpha   90.00
_cell.angle_beta   90.00
_cell.angle_gamma   90.00
#
_symmetry.space_group_name_H-M   'P 1'
#
loop_
_entity.id
_entity.type
_entity.pdbx_description
1 polymer ?
#
loop_
_entity_poly.entity_id
_entity_poly.type
_entity_poly.pdbx_seq_one_letter_code
_entity_poly.pdbx_strand_id
1 'polypeptide(L)'
;MQLSIFRHSAANLIHFHNHTLWSKEMKNVLLQCCTVIPNFITKDEEISLLDEINPHMKRMRYEKSHWDDAIHLYREREQLKWRKENEAILDRIRKHSFKKEDKQHLFVHILDLHEDGVIKPHIDSVRYCGGVITGLSLLSDAVMRLRHKDRKDELIVDLFLQQRCLYRMAEFSRYEFYHEVLGKAESYFMEKPIPRSRRISIVCRDLPRNVQQNESDAASNIIGKRELLQRSDTEPI
;
A
#
# COMPACT_ATOMS: atom_id res chain seq x y z
N MET A 1 41.98 0.88 -12.26
CA MET A 1 41.78 1.48 -10.92
C MET A 1 40.93 2.73 -11.08
N GLN A 2 39.60 2.57 -11.15
CA GLN A 2 38.60 3.65 -11.11
C GLN A 2 37.32 3.02 -10.55
N LEU A 3 37.19 3.06 -9.23
CA LEU A 3 35.97 2.66 -8.52
C LEU A 3 35.04 3.87 -8.52
N SER A 4 34.07 3.90 -9.44
CA SER A 4 32.99 4.89 -9.42
C SER A 4 32.06 4.58 -8.24
N ILE A 5 32.24 5.30 -7.15
CA ILE A 5 31.30 5.30 -6.02
C ILE A 5 30.07 6.10 -6.47
N PHE A 6 29.07 5.41 -7.03
CA PHE A 6 27.72 5.96 -7.20
C PHE A 6 27.09 6.08 -5.81
N ARG A 7 27.35 7.21 -5.13
CA ARG A 7 26.49 7.69 -4.06
C ARG A 7 25.10 7.87 -4.66
N HIS A 8 24.19 6.96 -4.36
CA HIS A 8 22.77 7.16 -4.60
C HIS A 8 22.36 8.38 -3.77
N SER A 9 22.24 9.55 -4.40
CA SER A 9 21.44 10.63 -3.82
C SER A 9 20.07 10.02 -3.55
N ALA A 10 19.55 10.12 -2.33
CA ALA A 10 18.18 9.74 -2.05
C ALA A 10 17.27 10.58 -2.96
N ALA A 11 16.90 10.03 -4.12
CA ALA A 11 16.07 10.69 -5.09
C ALA A 11 14.74 10.97 -4.40
N ASN A 12 14.24 12.20 -4.51
CA ASN A 12 12.95 12.52 -3.95
C ASN A 12 11.87 11.76 -4.73
N LEU A 13 11.32 10.69 -4.15
CA LEU A 13 10.30 9.84 -4.76
C LEU A 13 8.88 10.40 -4.60
N ILE A 14 8.73 11.56 -3.95
CA ILE A 14 7.45 12.23 -3.74
C ILE A 14 7.53 13.65 -4.31
N HIS A 15 6.75 13.91 -5.35
CA HIS A 15 6.74 15.18 -6.06
C HIS A 15 5.39 15.88 -5.88
N PHE A 16 5.41 17.07 -5.26
CA PHE A 16 4.23 17.91 -5.14
C PHE A 16 4.10 18.81 -6.37
N HIS A 17 2.97 18.78 -7.04
CA HIS A 17 2.63 19.76 -8.07
C HIS A 17 2.18 21.07 -7.43
N ASN A 18 2.15 22.16 -8.21
CA ASN A 18 1.62 23.46 -7.77
C ASN A 18 2.14 23.88 -6.39
N HIS A 19 3.46 23.82 -6.18
CA HIS A 19 4.09 23.92 -4.86
C HIS A 19 3.61 25.10 -3.99
N THR A 20 3.20 26.21 -4.61
CA THR A 20 2.71 27.44 -3.95
C THR A 20 1.31 27.30 -3.33
N LEU A 21 0.49 26.35 -3.78
CA LEU A 21 -0.88 26.13 -3.28
C LEU A 21 -0.94 25.29 -1.99
N TRP A 22 0.17 24.64 -1.65
CA TRP A 22 0.28 23.77 -0.50
C TRP A 22 0.75 24.53 0.74
N SER A 23 0.01 24.42 1.85
CA SER A 23 0.52 24.86 3.14
C SER A 23 1.70 23.97 3.59
N LYS A 24 2.62 24.57 4.34
CA LYS A 24 3.77 23.84 4.92
C LYS A 24 3.30 22.70 5.82
N GLU A 25 2.25 22.94 6.59
CA GLU A 25 1.64 21.96 7.49
C GLU A 25 1.10 20.76 6.72
N MET A 26 0.30 20.99 5.67
CA MET A 26 -0.28 19.92 4.87
C MET A 26 0.79 19.06 4.17
N LYS A 27 1.86 19.68 3.66
CA LYS A 27 3.02 18.95 3.12
C LYS A 27 3.67 18.06 4.17
N ASN A 28 3.90 18.58 5.37
CA ASN A 28 4.53 17.83 6.45
C ASN A 28 3.67 16.63 6.88
N VAL A 29 2.36 16.83 7.05
CA VAL A 29 1.43 15.73 7.36
C VAL A 29 1.44 14.69 6.24
N LEU A 30 1.38 15.10 4.98
CA LEU A 30 1.41 14.17 3.86
C LEU A 30 2.71 13.35 3.82
N LEU A 31 3.86 13.98 4.07
CA LEU A 31 5.17 13.30 4.11
C LEU A 31 5.33 12.35 5.31
N GLN A 32 4.57 12.53 6.39
CA GLN A 32 4.51 11.58 7.51
C GLN A 32 3.56 10.41 7.22
N CYS A 33 2.50 10.67 6.47
CA CYS A 33 1.45 9.73 6.14
C CYS A 33 1.74 8.91 4.87
N CYS A 34 2.59 9.42 3.98
CA CYS A 34 2.86 8.85 2.67
C CYS A 34 4.37 8.64 2.48
N THR A 35 4.79 7.40 2.25
CA THR A 35 6.22 7.07 2.08
C THR A 35 6.44 6.15 0.89
N VAL A 36 7.62 6.24 0.28
CA VAL A 36 8.12 5.30 -0.72
C VAL A 36 9.54 4.92 -0.34
N ILE A 37 9.80 3.62 -0.16
CA ILE A 37 11.10 3.07 0.19
C ILE A 37 11.64 2.30 -1.00
N PRO A 38 12.67 2.81 -1.70
CA PRO A 38 13.24 2.13 -2.84
C PRO A 38 13.99 0.87 -2.40
N ASN A 39 13.99 -0.16 -3.25
CA ASN A 39 14.69 -1.43 -3.00
C ASN A 39 14.39 -2.02 -1.60
N PHE A 40 13.13 -1.97 -1.18
CA PHE A 40 12.68 -2.58 0.07
C PHE A 40 12.87 -4.10 0.07
N ILE A 41 12.82 -4.71 -1.12
CA ILE A 41 13.22 -6.09 -1.35
C ILE A 41 14.43 -6.17 -2.29
N THR A 42 15.17 -7.27 -2.18
CA THR A 42 16.26 -7.62 -3.10
C THR A 42 15.71 -8.20 -4.41
N LYS A 43 16.60 -8.39 -5.39
CA LYS A 43 16.26 -9.09 -6.64
C LYS A 43 15.86 -10.55 -6.40
N ASP A 44 16.55 -11.24 -5.48
CA ASP A 44 16.27 -12.64 -5.17
C ASP A 44 14.92 -12.79 -4.46
N GLU A 45 14.59 -11.85 -3.57
CA GLU A 45 13.27 -11.77 -2.93
C GLU A 45 12.16 -11.50 -3.96
N GLU A 46 12.40 -10.63 -4.94
CA GLU A 46 11.46 -10.41 -6.06
C GLU A 46 11.24 -11.68 -6.88
N ILE A 47 12.31 -12.42 -7.21
CA ILE A 47 12.22 -13.70 -7.93
C ILE A 47 11.42 -14.71 -7.11
N SER A 48 11.71 -14.86 -5.81
CA SER A 48 10.99 -15.78 -4.93
C SER A 48 9.48 -15.50 -4.85
N LEU A 49 9.09 -14.22 -4.77
CA LEU A 49 7.68 -13.83 -4.80
C LEU A 49 7.04 -14.14 -6.16
N LEU A 50 7.73 -13.82 -7.26
CA LEU A 50 7.24 -14.06 -8.61
C LEU A 50 7.09 -15.55 -8.95
N ASP A 51 7.99 -16.41 -8.46
CA ASP A 51 7.92 -17.86 -8.65
C ASP A 51 6.71 -18.47 -7.95
N GLU A 52 6.29 -17.89 -6.82
CA GLU A 52 5.06 -18.29 -6.13
C GLU A 52 3.80 -17.71 -6.80
N ILE A 53 3.84 -16.44 -7.24
CA ILE A 53 2.66 -15.72 -7.78
C ILE A 53 2.32 -16.14 -9.21
N ASN A 54 3.31 -16.21 -10.10
CA ASN A 54 3.09 -16.37 -11.55
C ASN A 54 2.34 -17.65 -11.95
N PRO A 55 2.58 -18.83 -11.35
CA PRO A 55 1.86 -20.04 -11.72
C PRO A 55 0.34 -19.92 -11.57
N HIS A 56 -0.12 -19.15 -10.58
CA HIS A 56 -1.54 -18.89 -10.38
C HIS A 56 -2.05 -17.79 -11.32
N MET A 57 -1.34 -16.67 -11.38
CA MET A 57 -1.75 -15.52 -12.20
C MET A 57 -1.85 -15.86 -13.68
N LYS A 58 -0.90 -16.63 -14.24
CA LYS A 58 -0.89 -17.03 -15.66
C LYS A 58 -2.14 -17.79 -16.10
N ARG A 59 -2.88 -18.42 -15.18
CA ARG A 59 -4.12 -19.15 -15.45
C ARG A 59 -5.35 -18.25 -15.51
N MET A 60 -5.24 -17.01 -15.04
CA MET A 60 -6.32 -16.03 -15.03
C MET A 60 -6.22 -15.11 -16.25
N ARG A 61 -7.38 -14.76 -16.82
CA ARG A 61 -7.47 -13.78 -17.91
C ARG A 61 -7.42 -12.37 -17.33
N TYR A 62 -6.92 -11.43 -18.10
CA TYR A 62 -7.08 -10.01 -17.77
C TYR A 62 -8.55 -9.61 -17.93
N GLU A 63 -9.10 -8.97 -16.92
CA GLU A 63 -10.42 -8.37 -16.88
C GLU A 63 -10.36 -6.96 -17.45
N LYS A 64 -11.34 -6.60 -18.28
CA LYS A 64 -11.41 -5.28 -18.92
C LYS A 64 -12.01 -4.21 -18.02
N SER A 65 -12.83 -4.60 -17.04
CA SER A 65 -13.52 -3.69 -16.12
C SER A 65 -13.99 -4.43 -14.88
N HIS A 66 -13.78 -3.83 -13.71
CA HIS A 66 -14.34 -4.25 -12.43
C HIS A 66 -15.73 -3.60 -12.20
N TRP A 67 -16.50 -4.06 -11.21
CA TRP A 67 -17.85 -3.54 -10.95
C TRP A 67 -17.88 -2.07 -10.51
N ASP A 68 -16.78 -1.54 -9.97
CA ASP A 68 -16.62 -0.13 -9.59
C ASP A 68 -15.86 0.70 -10.63
N ASP A 69 -15.49 0.10 -11.77
CA ASP A 69 -14.73 0.74 -12.86
C ASP A 69 -13.37 1.32 -12.45
N ALA A 70 -12.84 0.99 -11.26
CA ALA A 70 -11.60 1.58 -10.74
C ALA A 70 -10.35 1.03 -11.42
N ILE A 71 -10.37 -0.22 -11.89
CA ILE A 71 -9.21 -0.90 -12.46
C ILE A 71 -9.53 -1.47 -13.85
N HIS A 72 -8.61 -1.26 -14.80
CA HIS A 72 -8.71 -1.74 -16.17
C HIS A 72 -7.51 -2.60 -16.57
N LEU A 73 -7.78 -3.67 -17.34
CA LEU A 73 -6.79 -4.62 -17.84
C LEU A 73 -5.89 -5.15 -16.72
N TYR A 74 -6.54 -5.77 -15.74
CA TYR A 74 -5.90 -6.35 -14.57
C TYR A 74 -6.37 -7.79 -14.35
N ARG A 75 -5.66 -8.52 -13.51
CA ARG A 75 -6.15 -9.75 -12.88
C ARG A 75 -5.70 -9.72 -11.44
N GLU A 76 -6.53 -10.22 -10.55
CA GLU A 76 -6.25 -10.12 -9.12
C GLU A 76 -6.63 -11.39 -8.39
N ARG A 77 -6.03 -11.57 -7.22
CA ARG A 77 -6.45 -12.60 -6.27
C ARG A 77 -6.02 -12.24 -4.88
N GLU A 78 -6.70 -12.87 -3.94
CA GLU A 78 -6.34 -12.87 -2.53
C GLU A 78 -5.52 -14.13 -2.20
N GLN A 79 -4.47 -13.97 -1.40
CA GLN A 79 -3.62 -15.08 -0.96
C GLN A 79 -3.41 -15.05 0.57
N LEU A 80 -3.76 -16.18 1.20
CA LEU A 80 -3.58 -16.38 2.64
C LEU A 80 -2.27 -17.11 2.98
N LYS A 81 -1.95 -18.17 2.24
CA LYS A 81 -0.77 -19.01 2.52
C LYS A 81 0.38 -18.61 1.61
N TRP A 82 1.55 -18.39 2.19
CA TRP A 82 2.79 -18.09 1.46
C TRP A 82 3.88 -19.10 1.78
N ARG A 83 4.86 -19.26 0.89
CA ARG A 83 6.10 -19.97 1.23
C ARG A 83 6.80 -19.28 2.39
N LYS A 84 7.56 -20.03 3.18
CA LYS A 84 8.23 -19.54 4.40
C LYS A 84 9.13 -18.33 4.12
N GLU A 85 9.84 -18.35 3.00
CA GLU A 85 10.74 -17.28 2.56
C GLU A 85 9.97 -16.00 2.21
N ASN A 86 8.79 -16.15 1.58
CA ASN A 86 7.93 -15.03 1.18
C ASN A 86 7.11 -14.50 2.36
N GLU A 87 6.69 -15.34 3.31
CA GLU A 87 6.05 -14.89 4.55
C GLU A 87 6.99 -13.99 5.36
N ALA A 88 8.30 -14.27 5.38
CA ALA A 88 9.28 -13.41 6.03
C ALA A 88 9.33 -11.99 5.40
N ILE A 89 9.14 -11.89 4.09
CA ILE A 89 9.03 -10.60 3.38
C ILE A 89 7.74 -9.89 3.78
N LEU A 90 6.61 -10.60 3.81
CA LEU A 90 5.33 -10.06 4.24
C LEU A 90 5.39 -9.55 5.68
N ASP A 91 5.98 -10.31 6.60
CA ASP A 91 6.20 -9.89 7.98
C ASP A 91 7.04 -8.60 8.06
N ARG A 92 8.04 -8.46 7.19
CA ARG A 92 8.85 -7.23 7.10
C ARG A 92 8.01 -6.05 6.61
N ILE A 93 7.17 -6.25 5.59
CA ILE A 93 6.21 -5.23 5.11
C ILE A 93 5.27 -4.81 6.24
N ARG A 94 4.71 -5.80 6.95
CA ARG A 94 3.73 -5.58 8.02
C ARG A 94 4.33 -4.79 9.18
N LYS A 95 5.48 -5.24 9.70
CA LYS A 95 6.22 -4.56 10.78
C LYS A 95 6.61 -3.13 10.44
N HIS A 96 6.90 -2.87 9.16
CA HIS A 96 7.27 -1.53 8.72
C HIS A 96 6.06 -0.59 8.60
N SER A 97 4.93 -1.11 8.12
CA SER A 97 3.82 -0.26 7.67
C SER A 97 2.73 -0.05 8.72
N PHE A 98 2.51 -1.05 9.56
CA PHE A 98 1.44 -1.06 10.56
C PHE A 98 2.01 -0.96 11.96
N LYS A 99 1.23 -0.39 12.87
CA LYS A 99 1.54 -0.41 14.30
C LYS A 99 1.34 -1.82 14.84
N LYS A 100 1.90 -2.09 16.02
CA LYS A 100 1.84 -3.42 16.65
C LYS A 100 0.39 -3.82 17.00
N GLU A 101 -0.43 -2.82 17.33
CA GLU A 101 -1.83 -2.93 17.70
C GLU A 101 -2.79 -3.00 16.50
N ASP A 102 -2.33 -2.61 15.31
CA ASP A 102 -3.16 -2.58 14.11
C ASP A 102 -3.49 -4.02 13.68
N LYS A 103 -4.78 -4.33 13.64
CA LYS A 103 -5.26 -5.61 13.10
C LYS A 103 -5.25 -5.55 11.59
N GLN A 104 -4.77 -6.63 10.97
CA GLN A 104 -4.53 -6.67 9.53
C GLN A 104 -5.40 -7.71 8.86
N HIS A 105 -5.68 -7.48 7.58
CA HIS A 105 -6.25 -8.54 6.74
C HIS A 105 -5.27 -9.69 6.63
N LEU A 106 -5.78 -10.90 6.88
CA LEU A 106 -5.00 -12.13 6.72
C LEU A 106 -4.72 -12.42 5.25
N PHE A 107 -5.69 -12.12 4.39
CA PHE A 107 -5.54 -12.20 2.95
C PHE A 107 -4.72 -11.02 2.44
N VAL A 108 -3.71 -11.35 1.65
CA VAL A 108 -2.87 -10.38 0.95
C VAL A 108 -3.35 -10.26 -0.48
N HIS A 109 -3.64 -9.03 -0.90
CA HIS A 109 -4.15 -8.74 -2.23
C HIS A 109 -3.00 -8.71 -3.23
N ILE A 110 -3.09 -9.50 -4.30
CA ILE A 110 -2.13 -9.50 -5.39
C ILE A 110 -2.83 -8.99 -6.64
N LEU A 111 -2.34 -7.88 -7.17
CA LEU A 111 -2.85 -7.26 -8.39
C LEU A 111 -1.79 -7.34 -9.49
N ASP A 112 -2.13 -7.92 -10.63
CA ASP A 112 -1.30 -7.99 -11.84
C ASP A 112 -1.93 -7.10 -12.91
N LEU A 113 -1.26 -6.01 -13.23
CA LEU A 113 -1.70 -4.99 -14.17
C LEU A 113 -0.98 -5.18 -15.51
N HIS A 114 -1.75 -5.20 -16.59
CA HIS A 114 -1.22 -5.23 -17.95
C HIS A 114 -0.39 -3.98 -18.25
N GLU A 115 0.45 -4.01 -19.29
CA GLU A 115 1.22 -2.82 -19.71
C GLU A 115 0.32 -1.64 -20.10
N ASP A 116 -0.86 -1.93 -20.65
CA ASP A 116 -1.92 -0.95 -20.98
C ASP A 116 -2.93 -0.77 -19.83
N GLY A 117 -2.73 -1.46 -18.71
CA GLY A 117 -3.62 -1.39 -17.56
C GLY A 117 -3.44 -0.12 -16.75
N VAL A 118 -4.55 0.37 -16.21
CA VAL A 118 -4.63 1.58 -15.40
C VAL A 118 -5.46 1.34 -14.16
N ILE A 119 -5.16 2.09 -13.10
CA ILE A 119 -6.02 2.23 -11.94
C ILE A 119 -6.49 3.67 -11.95
N LYS A 120 -7.79 3.91 -12.15
CA LYS A 120 -8.42 5.23 -12.15
C LYS A 120 -8.43 5.85 -10.74
N PRO A 121 -8.61 7.18 -10.62
CA PRO A 121 -8.73 7.86 -9.33
C PRO A 121 -9.83 7.27 -8.45
N HIS A 122 -9.46 6.72 -7.29
CA HIS A 122 -10.41 6.18 -6.31
C HIS A 122 -9.90 6.35 -4.87
N ILE A 123 -10.80 6.18 -3.90
CA ILE A 123 -10.48 6.11 -2.47
C ILE A 123 -10.95 4.74 -1.98
N ASP A 124 -10.03 3.94 -1.42
CA ASP A 124 -10.36 2.60 -0.91
C ASP A 124 -11.52 2.67 0.07
N SER A 125 -12.45 1.72 -0.02
CA SER A 125 -13.63 1.69 0.82
C SER A 125 -13.26 1.57 2.30
N VAL A 126 -13.79 2.47 3.13
CA VAL A 126 -13.64 2.44 4.59
C VAL A 126 -14.30 1.21 5.22
N ARG A 127 -15.18 0.52 4.47
CA ARG A 127 -15.82 -0.73 4.89
C ARG A 127 -14.87 -1.93 4.87
N TYR A 128 -13.80 -1.84 4.07
CA TYR A 128 -12.87 -2.95 3.85
C TYR A 128 -11.44 -2.60 4.22
N CYS A 129 -11.04 -1.33 4.31
CA CYS A 129 -9.67 -0.93 4.66
C CYS A 129 -9.68 0.11 5.77
N GLY A 130 -8.85 -0.10 6.79
CA GLY A 130 -8.62 0.84 7.87
C GLY A 130 -7.74 2.03 7.45
N GLY A 131 -6.91 2.50 8.38
CA GLY A 131 -6.09 3.69 8.23
C GLY A 131 -4.84 3.53 7.36
N VAL A 132 -4.44 2.31 6.99
CA VAL A 132 -3.15 2.06 6.32
C VAL A 132 -3.29 1.11 5.13
N ILE A 133 -2.76 1.54 3.99
CA ILE A 133 -2.54 0.72 2.80
C ILE A 133 -1.04 0.71 2.53
N THR A 134 -0.47 -0.47 2.33
CA THR A 134 0.93 -0.63 1.95
C THR A 134 1.04 -1.57 0.77
N GLY A 135 1.87 -1.21 -0.21
CA GLY A 135 2.01 -1.97 -1.44
C GLY A 135 3.45 -2.12 -1.88
N LEU A 136 3.84 -3.37 -2.15
CA LEU A 136 5.11 -3.72 -2.75
C LEU A 136 4.96 -3.71 -4.27
N SER A 137 5.85 -3.01 -4.98
CA SER A 137 5.88 -2.93 -6.44
C SER A 137 6.85 -3.94 -7.05
N LEU A 138 6.40 -4.77 -7.99
CA LEU A 138 7.21 -5.79 -8.68
C LEU A 138 7.17 -5.59 -10.20
N LEU A 139 8.18 -6.14 -10.90
CA LEU A 139 8.39 -6.15 -12.36
C LEU A 139 8.71 -4.80 -13.01
N SER A 140 7.93 -3.75 -12.78
CA SER A 140 8.13 -2.48 -13.45
C SER A 140 7.85 -1.29 -12.55
N ASP A 141 8.48 -0.17 -12.90
CA ASP A 141 8.20 1.13 -12.31
C ASP A 141 6.78 1.60 -12.69
N ALA A 142 6.22 2.50 -11.88
CA ALA A 142 5.00 3.22 -12.18
C ALA A 142 4.96 4.58 -11.44
N VAL A 143 4.00 5.42 -11.82
CA VAL A 143 3.66 6.64 -11.09
C VAL A 143 2.29 6.45 -10.44
N MET A 144 2.25 6.61 -9.13
CA MET A 144 0.99 6.73 -8.40
C MET A 144 0.71 8.20 -8.17
N ARG A 145 -0.44 8.70 -8.62
CA ARG A 145 -0.85 10.08 -8.42
C ARG A 145 -1.91 10.16 -7.33
N LEU A 146 -1.74 11.12 -6.44
CA LEU A 146 -2.68 11.47 -5.38
C LEU A 146 -3.32 12.82 -5.70
N ARG A 147 -4.65 12.90 -5.66
CA ARG A 147 -5.42 14.14 -5.87
C ARG A 147 -6.31 14.43 -4.67
N HIS A 148 -6.19 15.62 -4.08
CA HIS A 148 -7.01 15.98 -2.92
C HIS A 148 -8.50 15.93 -3.29
N LYS A 149 -9.33 15.35 -2.42
CA LYS A 149 -10.72 15.04 -2.75
C LYS A 149 -11.57 16.27 -3.10
N ASP A 150 -11.27 17.40 -2.46
CA ASP A 150 -11.99 18.67 -2.65
C ASP A 150 -11.26 19.68 -3.56
N ARG A 151 -9.98 19.43 -3.88
CA ARG A 151 -9.11 20.36 -4.64
C ARG A 151 -8.30 19.59 -5.69
N LYS A 152 -9.00 18.79 -6.50
CA LYS A 152 -8.45 17.70 -7.33
C LYS A 152 -7.43 18.16 -8.38
N ASP A 153 -7.59 19.37 -8.91
CA ASP A 153 -6.75 19.94 -9.96
C ASP A 153 -5.63 20.84 -9.41
N GLU A 154 -5.74 21.21 -8.12
CA GLU A 154 -4.82 22.14 -7.47
C GLU A 154 -3.79 21.41 -6.61
N LEU A 155 -4.25 20.44 -5.82
CA LEU A 155 -3.43 19.72 -4.84
C LEU A 155 -3.18 18.29 -5.33
N ILE A 156 -2.11 18.15 -6.11
CA ILE A 156 -1.68 16.88 -6.72
C ILE A 156 -0.28 16.51 -6.22
N VAL A 157 -0.07 15.23 -5.89
CA VAL A 157 1.23 14.67 -5.52
C VAL A 157 1.47 13.37 -6.25
N ASP A 158 2.63 13.25 -6.89
CA ASP A 158 3.05 12.01 -7.54
C ASP A 158 4.05 11.26 -6.67
N LEU A 159 3.91 9.95 -6.61
CA LEU A 159 4.82 9.00 -6.00
C LEU A 159 5.49 8.20 -7.12
N PHE A 160 6.83 8.17 -7.14
CA PHE A 160 7.57 7.32 -8.05
C PHE A 160 7.74 5.91 -7.47
N LEU A 161 6.92 4.98 -7.94
CA LEU A 161 6.87 3.61 -7.47
C LEU A 161 7.83 2.74 -8.27
N GLN A 162 9.11 2.78 -7.87
CA GLN A 162 10.14 1.96 -8.50
C GLN A 162 9.89 0.46 -8.28
N GLN A 163 10.34 -0.37 -9.21
CA GLN A 163 10.43 -1.82 -9.03
C GLN A 163 11.15 -2.13 -7.70
N ARG A 164 10.59 -3.06 -6.92
CA ARG A 164 11.02 -3.45 -5.57
C ARG A 164 10.83 -2.40 -4.48
N CYS A 165 10.11 -1.32 -4.74
CA CYS A 165 9.78 -0.35 -3.69
C CYS A 165 8.62 -0.83 -2.81
N LEU A 166 8.60 -0.38 -1.56
CA LEU A 166 7.42 -0.41 -0.70
C LEU A 166 6.85 1.00 -0.62
N TYR A 167 5.59 1.18 -0.99
CA TYR A 167 4.87 2.42 -0.71
C TYR A 167 3.89 2.22 0.44
N ARG A 168 3.65 3.28 1.19
CA ARG A 168 2.65 3.33 2.26
C ARG A 168 1.82 4.59 2.12
N MET A 169 0.51 4.43 2.20
CA MET A 169 -0.45 5.52 2.37
C MET A 169 -1.19 5.30 3.68
N ALA A 170 -1.24 6.32 4.52
CA ALA A 170 -1.89 6.23 5.82
C ALA A 170 -2.68 7.48 6.14
N GLU A 171 -3.73 7.31 6.95
CA GLU A 171 -4.48 8.40 7.55
C GLU A 171 -4.85 9.47 6.50
N PHE A 172 -4.29 10.68 6.63
CA PHE A 172 -4.57 11.79 5.73
C PHE A 172 -4.41 11.45 4.24
N SER A 173 -3.32 10.80 3.83
CA SER A 173 -3.12 10.44 2.41
C SER A 173 -4.07 9.34 1.93
N ARG A 174 -4.58 8.49 2.83
CA ARG A 174 -5.51 7.40 2.51
C ARG A 174 -6.97 7.84 2.43
N TYR A 175 -7.36 8.84 3.21
CA TYR A 175 -8.77 9.28 3.30
C TYR A 175 -9.07 10.55 2.50
N GLU A 176 -8.09 11.45 2.35
CA GLU A 176 -8.31 12.77 1.77
C GLU A 176 -7.87 12.86 0.30
N PHE A 177 -7.28 11.80 -0.24
CA PHE A 177 -6.75 11.77 -1.60
C PHE A 177 -7.29 10.59 -2.40
N TYR A 178 -7.80 10.88 -3.59
CA TYR A 178 -7.95 9.86 -4.63
C TYR A 178 -6.56 9.42 -5.06
N HIS A 179 -6.37 8.11 -5.20
CA HIS A 179 -5.13 7.55 -5.74
C HIS A 179 -5.39 6.82 -7.05
N GLU A 180 -4.42 6.88 -7.95
CA GLU A 180 -4.46 6.29 -9.28
C GLU A 180 -3.06 5.80 -9.67
N VAL A 181 -2.99 4.83 -10.59
CA VAL A 181 -1.74 4.39 -11.23
C VAL A 181 -1.81 4.75 -12.70
N LEU A 182 -1.00 5.74 -13.09
CA LEU A 182 -1.09 6.43 -14.37
C LEU A 182 -0.80 5.51 -15.55
N GLY A 183 -1.61 5.59 -16.61
CA GLY A 183 -1.42 4.83 -17.85
C GLY A 183 -0.27 5.32 -18.71
N LYS A 184 0.06 4.58 -19.77
CA LYS A 184 1.17 4.89 -20.70
C LYS A 184 1.20 6.34 -21.18
N ALA A 185 0.03 6.91 -21.48
CA ALA A 185 -0.09 8.27 -22.00
C ALA A 185 0.22 9.38 -20.99
N GLU A 186 0.06 9.11 -19.69
CA GLU A 186 0.14 10.11 -18.62
C GLU A 186 1.24 9.81 -17.59
N SER A 187 1.93 8.68 -17.73
CA SER A 187 2.95 8.19 -16.79
C SER A 187 4.23 9.03 -16.87
N TYR A 188 4.22 10.18 -16.19
CA TYR A 188 5.34 11.09 -16.02
C TYR A 188 5.63 11.33 -14.53
N PHE A 189 6.91 11.38 -14.18
CA PHE A 189 7.35 11.81 -12.85
C PHE A 189 8.39 12.91 -12.99
N MET A 190 8.09 14.11 -12.47
CA MET A 190 8.93 15.30 -12.63
C MET A 190 9.31 15.54 -14.10
N GLU A 191 8.31 15.60 -14.99
CA GLU A 191 8.45 15.75 -16.46
C GLU A 191 9.18 14.60 -17.18
N LYS A 192 9.66 13.58 -16.47
CA LYS A 192 10.31 12.42 -17.08
C LYS A 192 9.29 11.34 -17.37
N PRO A 193 9.18 10.85 -18.61
CA PRO A 193 8.30 9.73 -18.92
C PRO A 193 8.79 8.48 -18.19
N ILE A 194 7.85 7.78 -17.54
CA ILE A 194 8.07 6.50 -16.88
C ILE A 194 7.37 5.42 -17.72
N PRO A 195 8.11 4.65 -18.54
CA PRO A 195 7.52 3.62 -19.39
C PRO A 195 6.75 2.59 -18.58
N ARG A 196 5.48 2.35 -18.94
CA ARG A 196 4.66 1.31 -18.32
C ARG A 196 4.93 -0.04 -19.00
N SER A 197 4.99 -1.08 -18.18
CA SER A 197 5.01 -2.49 -18.58
C SER A 197 4.10 -3.28 -17.63
N ARG A 198 4.06 -4.61 -17.76
CA ARG A 198 3.36 -5.47 -16.81
C ARG A 198 3.91 -5.20 -15.40
N ARG A 199 3.01 -4.92 -14.47
CA ARG A 199 3.33 -4.61 -13.07
C ARG A 199 2.53 -5.49 -12.14
N ILE A 200 3.20 -6.11 -11.17
CA ILE A 200 2.51 -6.79 -10.07
C ILE A 200 2.66 -5.95 -8.81
N SER A 201 1.59 -5.82 -8.03
CA SER A 201 1.67 -5.31 -6.66
C SER A 201 1.11 -6.30 -5.65
N ILE A 202 1.80 -6.39 -4.52
CA ILE A 202 1.35 -7.12 -3.33
C ILE A 202 0.91 -6.07 -2.32
N VAL A 203 -0.37 -6.04 -1.98
CA VAL A 203 -1.00 -5.01 -1.15
C VAL A 203 -1.49 -5.61 0.15
N CYS A 204 -1.01 -5.04 1.27
CA CYS A 204 -1.47 -5.34 2.61
C CYS A 204 -2.29 -4.16 3.13
N ARG A 205 -3.34 -4.46 3.91
CA ARG A 205 -4.26 -3.47 4.47
C ARG A 205 -4.56 -3.80 5.93
N ASP A 206 -4.83 -2.79 6.73
CA ASP A 206 -5.40 -2.96 8.06
C ASP A 206 -6.92 -3.15 7.99
N LEU A 207 -7.48 -3.75 9.05
CA LEU A 207 -8.93 -3.93 9.18
C LEU A 207 -9.63 -2.57 9.37
N PRO A 208 -10.89 -2.43 8.97
CA PRO A 208 -11.68 -1.22 9.23
C PRO A 208 -11.68 -0.79 10.71
N ARG A 209 -11.67 0.53 10.98
CA ARG A 209 -11.58 1.08 12.35
C ARG A 209 -12.67 0.57 13.30
N ASN A 210 -13.89 0.36 12.81
CA ASN A 210 -15.00 -0.19 13.60
C ASN A 210 -14.74 -1.63 14.05
N VAL A 211 -14.06 -2.44 13.22
CA VAL A 211 -13.65 -3.80 13.59
C VAL A 211 -12.51 -3.76 14.61
N GLN A 212 -11.55 -2.85 14.42
CA GLN A 212 -10.47 -2.63 15.38
C GLN A 212 -11.01 -2.24 16.77
N GLN A 213 -12.00 -1.34 16.83
CA GLN A 213 -12.65 -0.86 18.07
C GLN A 213 -13.53 -1.93 18.73
N ASN A 214 -14.41 -2.61 17.98
CA ASN A 214 -15.32 -3.59 18.56
C ASN A 214 -14.58 -4.73 19.28
N GLU A 215 -13.43 -5.13 18.76
CA GLU A 215 -12.62 -6.16 19.41
C GLU A 215 -11.71 -5.59 20.52
N SER A 216 -11.30 -4.32 20.48
CA SER A 216 -10.66 -3.69 21.64
C SER A 216 -11.64 -3.57 22.80
N ASP A 217 -12.90 -3.26 22.51
CA ASP A 217 -13.99 -3.17 23.48
C ASP A 217 -14.41 -4.56 23.98
N ALA A 218 -14.39 -5.59 23.12
CA ALA A 218 -14.59 -6.96 23.57
C ALA A 218 -13.45 -7.44 24.46
N ALA A 219 -12.19 -7.16 24.10
CA ALA A 219 -11.03 -7.53 24.89
C ALA A 219 -10.99 -6.81 26.25
N SER A 220 -11.29 -5.51 26.28
CA SER A 220 -11.36 -4.72 27.52
C SER A 220 -12.53 -5.16 28.41
N ASN A 221 -13.70 -5.48 27.84
CA ASN A 221 -14.82 -6.06 28.59
C ASN A 221 -14.52 -7.47 29.13
N ILE A 222 -13.75 -8.29 28.40
CA ILE A 222 -13.33 -9.62 28.87
C ILE A 222 -12.29 -9.48 30.00
N ILE A 223 -11.32 -8.56 29.87
CA ILE A 223 -10.33 -8.28 30.93
C ILE A 223 -11.05 -7.74 32.17
N GLY A 224 -11.96 -6.77 32.02
CA GLY A 224 -12.76 -6.23 33.12
C GLY A 224 -13.64 -7.27 33.79
N LYS A 225 -14.28 -8.18 33.03
CA LYS A 225 -15.03 -9.32 33.60
C LYS A 225 -14.13 -10.34 34.28
N ARG A 226 -12.92 -10.62 33.75
CA ARG A 226 -11.95 -11.51 34.41
C ARG A 226 -11.40 -10.92 35.70
N GLU A 227 -11.13 -9.62 35.75
CA GLU A 227 -10.68 -8.94 36.96
C GLU A 227 -11.78 -8.85 38.03
N LEU A 228 -13.05 -8.67 37.62
CA LEU A 228 -14.20 -8.73 38.54
C LEU A 228 -14.42 -10.14 39.09
N LEU A 229 -14.28 -11.19 38.26
CA LEU A 229 -14.40 -12.59 38.69
C LEU A 229 -13.23 -13.04 39.58
N GLN A 230 -12.01 -12.53 39.34
CA GLN A 230 -10.86 -12.82 40.20
C GLN A 230 -10.89 -12.10 41.55
N ARG A 231 -11.63 -10.98 41.66
CA ARG A 231 -11.82 -10.28 42.95
C ARG A 231 -12.96 -10.86 43.80
N SER A 232 -13.95 -11.51 43.19
CA SER A 232 -15.02 -12.20 43.93
C SER A 232 -14.59 -13.54 44.53
N ASP A 233 -13.50 -14.15 44.04
CA ASP A 233 -13.03 -15.47 44.47
C ASP A 233 -11.94 -15.41 45.57
N THR A 234 -11.73 -14.24 46.18
CA THR A 234 -10.70 -14.02 47.23
C THR A 234 -11.21 -13.45 48.55
N GLU A 235 -12.52 -13.47 48.81
CA GLU A 235 -13.04 -13.24 50.18
C GLU A 235 -13.30 -14.59 50.88
N PRO A 236 -12.47 -14.99 51.86
CA PRO A 236 -12.85 -16.03 52.80
C PRO A 236 -13.82 -15.44 53.83
N ILE A 237 -14.81 -16.23 54.22
CA ILE A 237 -15.59 -16.05 55.46
C ILE A 237 -14.63 -15.95 56.66
#